data_AF-A0A4Q1SEI2-F1
#
_entry.id   AF-A0A4Q1SEI2-F1
#
_cell.length_a   1.000
_cell.length_b   1.000
_cell.length_c   1.000
_cell.angle_alpha   90.00
_cell.angle_beta   90.00
_cell.angle_gamma   90.00
#
_symmetry.space_group_name_H-M   'P 1'
#
loop_
_entity.id
_entity.type
_entity.pdbx_description
1 polymer ?
#
loop_
_entity_poly.entity_id
_entity_poly.type
_entity_poly.pdbx_seq_one_letter_code
_entity_poly.pdbx_strand_id
1 'polypeptide(L)'
;MTEMQQHAPIAFKEKTNLLEWAISPYGATLLSSVIFFSAWLLPPSIYSIGLDEPDYLWLDQSSFFLFASCAIAFVLGVRLADKKVRFQRRSPIPAHIPPVPYILPPLVATLAFGLVGVLLILRAQPQIIIALLSGAGENIKGDLFEVALPAGIAAAGSAMLAVLYWGVNAYSAVPKGRNKKIIGRILAGYISISFAIAFIKFSRNDLMSLILGIMTIRIANGIRSGRTDIREVKLVAKALATMVALFLMISLLRGTSSDELLGNFFGYTISGYNRMAAIVHHQIPYLDAGNGDHLFNGILQNRTINNLFPFQAMYNLPDQLDVWLSDFTAVLGAGLMSQYTFASCFGFIFIDAGWWTPAVVFFCGVFSGHMWKRFKQNKGIGVVVYPMIFFTILMWFGTNTLISMNTIIFILTTAALLAYENLFKLLALATSGIRNATPHGIANLPLPPDRM
;
A
#
# COMPACT_ATOMS: atom_id res chain seq x y z
N MET A 1 -25.71 40.30 -21.45
CA MET A 1 -25.29 39.49 -20.30
C MET A 1 -24.47 38.35 -20.85
N THR A 2 -23.21 38.65 -21.10
CA THR A 2 -22.29 37.89 -21.94
C THR A 2 -20.94 37.99 -21.24
N GLU A 3 -20.21 36.89 -21.17
CA GLU A 3 -18.85 36.77 -20.62
C GLU A 3 -18.68 37.00 -19.10
N MET A 4 -19.03 35.98 -18.32
CA MET A 4 -18.25 35.64 -17.11
C MET A 4 -17.72 34.23 -17.26
N GLN A 5 -16.69 34.07 -18.09
CA GLN A 5 -15.81 32.91 -18.01
C GLN A 5 -14.36 33.35 -18.15
N GLN A 6 -13.54 32.77 -17.28
CA GLN A 6 -12.10 32.51 -17.48
C GLN A 6 -11.09 33.59 -17.11
N HIS A 7 -11.01 33.93 -15.82
CA HIS A 7 -9.71 34.02 -15.16
C HIS A 7 -9.75 33.25 -13.84
N ALA A 8 -9.55 31.93 -13.91
CA ALA A 8 -9.09 31.22 -12.72
C ALA A 8 -7.69 31.78 -12.38
N PRO A 9 -7.43 32.26 -11.15
CA PRO A 9 -6.19 32.94 -10.81
C PRO A 9 -5.00 32.01 -11.04
N ILE A 10 -3.95 32.53 -11.68
CA ILE A 10 -2.74 31.79 -12.10
C ILE A 10 -2.14 30.97 -10.93
N ALA A 11 -2.19 31.51 -9.71
CA ALA A 11 -1.76 30.84 -8.48
C ALA A 11 -2.52 29.55 -8.13
N PHE A 12 -3.78 29.40 -8.56
CA PHE A 12 -4.56 28.18 -8.36
C PHE A 12 -4.10 27.04 -9.29
N LYS A 13 -3.71 27.40 -10.52
CA LYS A 13 -3.23 26.45 -11.54
C LYS A 13 -1.84 25.91 -11.21
N GLU A 14 -0.96 26.72 -10.62
CA GLU A 14 0.37 26.26 -10.16
C GLU A 14 0.28 25.31 -8.96
N LYS A 15 -0.55 25.62 -7.96
CA LYS A 15 -0.71 24.77 -6.75
C LYS A 15 -1.31 23.39 -7.07
N THR A 16 -2.22 23.30 -8.04
CA THR A 16 -2.75 22.00 -8.48
C THR A 16 -1.68 21.13 -9.12
N ASN A 17 -0.70 21.73 -9.82
CA ASN A 17 0.36 20.97 -10.49
C ASN A 17 1.35 20.35 -9.49
N LEU A 18 1.72 21.06 -8.42
CA LEU A 18 2.66 20.53 -7.42
C LEU A 18 2.07 19.36 -6.63
N LEU A 19 0.83 19.50 -6.14
CA LEU A 19 0.18 18.42 -5.38
C LEU A 19 -0.09 17.19 -6.24
N GLU A 20 -0.53 17.39 -7.50
CA GLU A 20 -0.68 16.29 -8.46
C GLU A 20 0.66 15.59 -8.70
N TRP A 21 1.72 16.35 -8.92
CA TRP A 21 3.06 15.81 -9.11
C TRP A 21 3.54 15.02 -7.87
N ALA A 22 3.33 15.56 -6.67
CA ALA A 22 3.76 14.94 -5.41
C ALA A 22 3.12 13.57 -5.15
N ILE A 23 1.88 13.36 -5.60
CA ILE A 23 1.18 12.06 -5.48
C ILE A 23 1.24 11.23 -6.77
N SER A 24 1.98 11.65 -7.78
CA SER A 24 2.13 10.94 -9.06
C SER A 24 3.24 9.88 -8.98
N PRO A 25 3.27 8.89 -9.90
CA PRO A 25 4.37 7.94 -9.97
C PRO A 25 5.72 8.63 -10.22
N TYR A 26 5.71 9.74 -10.97
CA TYR A 26 6.91 10.52 -11.28
C TYR A 26 7.48 11.20 -10.03
N GLY A 27 6.61 11.81 -9.23
CA GLY A 27 7.02 12.45 -7.97
C GLY A 27 7.54 11.42 -6.97
N ALA A 28 6.84 10.29 -6.82
CA ALA A 28 7.32 9.19 -5.99
C ALA A 28 8.68 8.65 -6.46
N THR A 29 8.85 8.45 -7.78
CA THR A 29 10.13 7.98 -8.35
C THR A 29 11.26 8.97 -8.06
N LEU A 30 11.01 10.28 -8.18
CA LEU A 30 12.02 11.29 -7.87
C LEU A 30 12.39 11.26 -6.39
N LEU A 31 11.41 11.21 -5.49
CA LEU A 31 11.66 11.15 -4.04
C LEU A 31 12.46 9.90 -3.66
N SER A 32 12.11 8.73 -4.20
CA SER A 32 12.88 7.50 -3.97
C SER A 32 14.29 7.58 -4.55
N SER A 33 14.45 8.23 -5.70
CA SER A 33 15.77 8.47 -6.30
C SER A 33 16.63 9.38 -5.43
N VAL A 34 16.05 10.41 -4.81
CA VAL A 34 16.77 11.27 -3.86
C VAL A 34 17.27 10.45 -2.66
N ILE A 35 16.47 9.53 -2.13
CA ILE A 35 16.89 8.63 -1.04
C ILE A 35 18.05 7.75 -1.51
N PHE A 36 17.94 7.13 -2.69
CA PHE A 36 19.03 6.34 -3.26
C PHE A 36 20.31 7.14 -3.46
N PHE A 37 20.25 8.33 -4.07
CA PHE A 37 21.45 9.14 -4.28
C PHE A 37 22.07 9.62 -2.96
N SER A 38 21.24 9.88 -1.95
CA SER A 38 21.74 10.20 -0.61
C SER A 38 22.48 9.02 0.02
N ALA A 39 21.97 7.80 -0.17
CA ALA A 39 22.62 6.57 0.26
C ALA A 39 23.91 6.29 -0.53
N TRP A 40 23.89 6.47 -1.85
CA TRP A 40 25.02 6.23 -2.76
C TRP A 40 26.20 7.19 -2.54
N LEU A 41 25.90 8.42 -2.11
CA LEU A 41 26.90 9.43 -1.75
C LEU A 41 27.37 9.33 -0.29
N LEU A 42 26.79 8.44 0.52
CA LEU A 42 27.12 8.34 1.94
C LEU A 42 28.53 7.74 2.10
N PRO A 43 29.48 8.43 2.75
CA PRO A 43 30.81 7.91 2.97
C PRO A 43 30.80 6.63 3.82
N PRO A 44 31.70 5.65 3.56
CA PRO A 44 31.78 4.40 4.31
C PRO A 44 31.98 4.64 5.81
N SER A 45 32.74 5.67 6.17
CA SER A 45 32.96 6.03 7.58
C SER A 45 31.67 6.39 8.31
N ILE A 46 30.70 7.02 7.64
CA ILE A 46 29.40 7.37 8.25
C ILE A 46 28.50 6.14 8.26
N TYR A 47 28.51 5.34 7.20
CA TYR A 47 27.73 4.11 7.12
C TYR A 47 28.12 3.12 8.21
N SER A 48 29.42 2.85 8.36
CA SER A 48 29.95 1.91 9.37
C SER A 48 29.75 2.39 10.81
N ILE A 49 29.65 3.70 11.07
CA ILE A 49 29.24 4.21 12.40
C ILE A 49 27.83 3.71 12.77
N GLY A 50 26.93 3.59 11.80
CA GLY A 50 25.56 3.16 12.07
C GLY A 50 25.35 1.65 12.03
N LEU A 51 26.07 0.90 11.20
CA LEU A 51 25.79 -0.53 10.94
C LEU A 51 26.97 -1.49 11.10
N ASP A 52 28.18 -1.02 11.42
CA ASP A 52 29.39 -1.85 11.60
C ASP A 52 29.54 -2.98 10.57
N GLU A 53 29.19 -2.69 9.31
CA GLU A 53 29.22 -3.65 8.20
C GLU A 53 29.95 -3.02 6.99
N PRO A 54 30.48 -3.83 6.05
CA PRO A 54 31.13 -3.32 4.85
C PRO A 54 30.16 -2.52 3.97
N ASP A 55 30.66 -1.42 3.40
CA ASP A 55 29.93 -0.59 2.45
C ASP A 55 30.29 -0.98 1.02
N TYR A 56 29.36 -1.64 0.35
CA TYR A 56 29.42 -2.02 -1.06
C TYR A 56 28.79 -0.96 -1.98
N LEU A 57 28.08 0.03 -1.43
CA LEU A 57 27.28 0.98 -2.20
C LEU A 57 28.05 2.26 -2.55
N TRP A 58 28.96 2.71 -1.68
CA TRP A 58 29.61 4.01 -1.82
C TRP A 58 30.25 4.22 -3.19
N LEU A 59 29.67 5.15 -3.95
CA LEU A 59 30.07 5.47 -5.33
C LEU A 59 30.16 4.27 -6.29
N ASP A 60 29.47 3.16 -5.99
CA ASP A 60 29.50 1.96 -6.82
C ASP A 60 28.78 2.20 -8.15
N GLN A 61 29.49 1.96 -9.25
CA GLN A 61 29.02 2.25 -10.61
C GLN A 61 27.93 1.26 -11.05
N SER A 62 28.07 -0.02 -10.68
CA SER A 62 27.14 -1.08 -11.09
C SER A 62 25.77 -0.86 -10.46
N SER A 63 25.73 -0.54 -9.17
CA SER A 63 24.52 -0.20 -8.43
C SER A 63 23.87 1.08 -8.95
N PHE A 64 24.66 2.11 -9.26
CA PHE A 64 24.17 3.33 -9.91
C PHE A 64 23.50 3.01 -11.25
N PHE A 65 24.18 2.23 -12.11
CA PHE A 65 23.66 1.89 -13.43
C PHE A 65 22.38 1.06 -13.35
N LEU A 66 22.34 0.06 -12.46
CA LEU A 66 21.14 -0.73 -12.20
C LEU A 66 19.98 0.16 -11.73
N PHE A 67 20.19 0.96 -10.69
CA PHE A 67 19.14 1.83 -10.15
C PHE A 67 18.64 2.84 -11.20
N ALA A 68 19.55 3.53 -11.88
CA ALA A 68 19.22 4.54 -12.87
C ALA A 68 18.46 3.92 -14.05
N SER A 69 18.92 2.79 -14.58
CA SER A 69 18.23 2.10 -15.67
C SER A 69 16.83 1.62 -15.27
N CYS A 70 16.66 1.06 -14.06
CA CYS A 70 15.37 0.69 -13.50
C CYS A 70 14.44 1.90 -13.33
N ALA A 71 14.91 3.01 -12.75
CA ALA A 71 14.13 4.22 -12.56
C ALA A 71 13.68 4.83 -13.91
N ILE A 72 14.59 4.88 -14.90
CA ILE A 72 14.27 5.34 -16.26
C ILE A 72 13.24 4.40 -16.90
N ALA A 73 13.47 3.09 -16.86
CA ALA A 73 12.56 2.09 -17.42
C ALA A 73 11.16 2.17 -16.79
N PHE A 74 11.08 2.32 -15.46
CA PHE A 74 9.83 2.55 -14.75
C PHE A 74 9.09 3.78 -15.27
N VAL A 75 9.78 4.92 -15.35
CA VAL A 75 9.22 6.19 -15.84
C VAL A 75 8.75 6.08 -17.30
N LEU A 76 9.51 5.40 -18.16
CA LEU A 76 9.11 5.12 -19.54
C LEU A 76 7.84 4.25 -19.60
N GLY A 77 7.76 3.22 -18.77
CA GLY A 77 6.56 2.39 -18.62
C GLY A 77 5.35 3.19 -18.16
N VAL A 78 5.52 4.05 -17.14
CA VAL A 78 4.44 4.95 -16.67
C VAL A 78 3.98 5.86 -17.79
N ARG A 79 4.90 6.48 -18.54
CA ARG A 79 4.58 7.38 -19.68
C ARG A 79 3.79 6.67 -20.77
N LEU A 80 4.11 5.41 -21.06
CA LEU A 80 3.39 4.62 -22.07
C LEU A 80 1.91 4.44 -21.71
N ALA A 81 1.60 4.24 -20.42
CA ALA A 81 0.23 4.00 -19.96
C ALA A 81 -0.52 5.28 -19.54
N ASP A 82 0.19 6.32 -19.08
CA ASP A 82 -0.37 7.58 -18.61
C ASP A 82 -0.75 8.50 -19.79
N LYS A 83 -1.92 8.24 -20.37
CA LYS A 83 -2.56 9.21 -21.26
C LYS A 83 -2.94 10.46 -20.45
N LYS A 84 -2.77 11.66 -21.02
CA LYS A 84 -3.11 12.97 -20.40
C LYS A 84 -4.59 13.06 -19.97
N VAL A 85 -4.92 12.45 -18.85
CA VAL A 85 -6.25 12.45 -18.23
C VAL A 85 -6.21 13.32 -16.99
N ARG A 86 -7.18 14.22 -16.85
CA ARG A 86 -7.35 15.08 -15.68
C ARG A 86 -8.09 14.35 -14.56
N PHE A 87 -7.92 14.83 -13.33
CA PHE A 87 -8.70 14.37 -12.19
C PHE A 87 -10.20 14.58 -12.40
N GLN A 88 -10.98 13.51 -12.28
CA GLN A 88 -12.43 13.52 -12.43
C GLN A 88 -13.11 13.46 -11.06
N ARG A 89 -14.15 14.27 -10.86
CA ARG A 89 -14.98 14.21 -9.64
C ARG A 89 -15.75 12.90 -9.60
N ARG A 90 -15.92 12.33 -8.39
CA ARG A 90 -16.90 11.25 -8.18
C ARG A 90 -18.30 11.83 -8.36
N SER A 91 -19.15 11.11 -9.08
CA SER A 91 -20.58 11.36 -8.99
C SER A 91 -21.03 11.13 -7.54
N PRO A 92 -21.91 11.99 -6.98
CA PRO A 92 -22.51 11.75 -5.68
C PRO A 92 -23.12 10.34 -5.62
N ILE A 93 -23.13 9.73 -4.43
CA ILE A 93 -23.91 8.52 -4.22
C ILE A 93 -25.38 8.89 -4.53
N PRO A 94 -26.06 8.16 -5.44
CA PRO A 94 -27.45 8.45 -5.78
C PRO A 94 -28.33 8.52 -4.54
N ALA A 95 -29.31 9.43 -4.52
CA ALA A 95 -30.14 9.69 -3.34
C ALA A 95 -30.92 8.45 -2.84
N HIS A 96 -31.23 7.51 -3.74
CA HIS A 96 -31.91 6.26 -3.41
C HIS A 96 -31.00 5.22 -2.72
N ILE A 97 -29.68 5.43 -2.69
CA ILE A 97 -28.72 4.54 -2.05
C ILE A 97 -28.42 5.07 -0.64
N PRO A 98 -28.89 4.40 0.43
CA PRO A 98 -28.58 4.81 1.78
C PRO A 98 -27.06 4.69 2.06
N PRO A 99 -26.35 5.80 2.39
CA PRO A 99 -24.88 5.80 2.42
C PRO A 99 -24.26 4.90 3.51
N VAL A 100 -24.94 4.72 4.65
CA VAL A 100 -24.45 3.92 5.77
C VAL A 100 -24.40 2.42 5.42
N PRO A 101 -25.52 1.77 5.03
CA PRO A 101 -25.50 0.35 4.65
C PRO A 101 -24.72 0.07 3.36
N TYR A 102 -24.41 1.09 2.56
CA TYR A 102 -23.51 0.97 1.41
C TYR A 102 -22.03 0.89 1.82
N ILE A 103 -21.60 1.56 2.90
CA ILE A 103 -20.19 1.60 3.30
C ILE A 103 -19.88 0.64 4.45
N LEU A 104 -20.83 0.42 5.35
CA LEU A 104 -20.62 -0.33 6.59
C LEU A 104 -20.29 -1.82 6.36
N PRO A 105 -20.98 -2.58 5.49
CA PRO A 105 -20.76 -4.03 5.40
C PRO A 105 -19.33 -4.43 4.97
N PRO A 106 -18.71 -3.83 3.93
CA PRO A 106 -17.32 -4.15 3.59
C PRO A 106 -16.35 -3.84 4.73
N LEU A 107 -16.58 -2.74 5.46
CA LEU A 107 -15.77 -2.39 6.63
C LEU A 107 -15.93 -3.43 7.74
N VAL A 108 -17.16 -3.81 8.11
CA VAL A 108 -17.39 -4.81 9.15
C VAL A 108 -16.80 -6.16 8.77
N ALA A 109 -16.97 -6.60 7.53
CA ALA A 109 -16.45 -7.89 7.05
C ALA A 109 -14.91 -7.95 7.13
N THR A 110 -14.22 -6.93 6.64
CA THR A 110 -12.74 -6.90 6.70
C THR A 110 -12.21 -6.64 8.10
N LEU A 111 -12.93 -5.89 8.93
CA LEU A 111 -12.59 -5.72 10.35
C LEU A 111 -12.69 -7.05 11.10
N ALA A 112 -13.78 -7.79 10.90
CA ALA A 112 -13.94 -9.12 11.49
C ALA A 112 -12.80 -10.05 11.04
N PHE A 113 -12.46 -10.03 9.76
CA PHE A 113 -11.33 -10.80 9.23
C PHE A 113 -9.99 -10.40 9.86
N GLY A 114 -9.73 -9.10 10.01
CA GLY A 114 -8.57 -8.57 10.72
C GLY A 114 -8.49 -9.00 12.18
N LEU A 115 -9.61 -8.92 12.90
CA LEU A 115 -9.71 -9.33 14.30
C LEU A 115 -9.50 -10.83 14.47
N VAL A 116 -10.08 -11.66 13.61
CA VAL A 116 -9.80 -13.10 13.59
C VAL A 116 -8.31 -13.34 13.39
N GLY A 117 -7.66 -12.63 12.46
CA GLY A 117 -6.22 -12.72 12.27
C GLY A 117 -5.40 -12.39 13.52
N VAL A 118 -5.77 -11.32 14.24
CA VAL A 118 -5.12 -10.97 15.51
C VAL A 118 -5.40 -12.01 16.60
N LEU A 119 -6.63 -12.51 16.71
CA LEU A 119 -6.97 -13.55 17.69
C LEU A 119 -6.17 -14.84 17.44
N LEU A 120 -5.94 -15.20 16.18
CA LEU A 120 -5.10 -16.34 15.82
C LEU A 120 -3.64 -16.09 16.21
N ILE A 121 -3.10 -14.88 15.98
CA ILE A 121 -1.75 -14.51 16.45
C ILE A 121 -1.66 -14.61 17.98
N LEU A 122 -2.63 -14.05 18.71
CA LEU A 122 -2.64 -14.05 20.17
C LEU A 122 -2.78 -15.47 20.75
N ARG A 123 -3.51 -16.36 20.06
CA ARG A 123 -3.61 -17.77 20.46
C ARG A 123 -2.34 -18.55 20.19
N ALA A 124 -1.68 -18.26 19.07
CA ALA A 124 -0.40 -18.84 18.71
C ALA A 124 0.71 -18.40 19.68
N GLN A 125 0.73 -17.12 20.05
CA GLN A 125 1.77 -16.51 20.86
C GLN A 125 1.14 -15.64 21.97
N PRO A 126 0.65 -16.24 23.07
CA PRO A 126 -0.04 -15.50 24.14
C PRO A 126 0.88 -14.49 24.84
N GLN A 127 2.20 -14.71 24.80
CA GLN A 127 3.19 -13.83 25.40
C GLN A 127 3.45 -12.55 24.59
N ILE A 128 2.92 -12.43 23.36
CA ILE A 128 3.20 -11.27 22.48
C ILE A 128 2.84 -9.93 23.12
N ILE A 129 1.76 -9.87 23.90
CA ILE A 129 1.35 -8.63 24.58
C ILE A 129 2.32 -8.31 25.72
N ILE A 130 2.73 -9.31 26.50
CA ILE A 130 3.66 -9.14 27.60
C ILE A 130 5.03 -8.71 27.06
N ALA A 131 5.51 -9.37 26.02
CA ALA A 131 6.77 -9.05 25.37
C ALA A 131 6.75 -7.68 24.66
N LEU A 132 5.59 -7.23 24.16
CA LEU A 132 5.41 -5.86 23.64
C LEU A 132 5.48 -4.82 24.77
N LEU A 133 4.89 -5.10 25.93
CA LEU A 133 4.92 -4.20 27.09
C LEU A 133 6.26 -4.20 27.82
N SER A 134 7.05 -5.28 27.71
CA SER A 134 8.36 -5.41 28.36
C SER A 134 9.53 -4.93 27.51
N GLY A 135 9.29 -4.46 26.28
CA GLY A 135 10.35 -4.02 25.37
C GLY A 135 11.11 -5.17 24.70
N ALA A 136 10.69 -6.42 24.88
CA ALA A 136 11.34 -7.61 24.31
C ALA A 136 10.80 -7.97 22.90
N GLY A 137 10.34 -6.98 22.14
CA GLY A 137 9.65 -7.17 20.86
C GLY A 137 10.49 -7.82 19.77
N GLU A 138 11.82 -7.81 19.90
CA GLU A 138 12.76 -8.44 18.97
C GLU A 138 12.76 -9.98 19.08
N ASN A 139 12.70 -10.51 20.30
CA ASN A 139 12.67 -11.96 20.55
C ASN A 139 11.41 -12.63 19.96
N ILE A 140 10.29 -11.91 19.97
CA ILE A 140 9.00 -12.41 19.44
C ILE A 140 9.05 -12.62 17.92
N LYS A 141 9.92 -11.90 17.20
CA LYS A 141 9.96 -11.98 15.74
C LYS A 141 10.51 -13.32 15.25
N GLY A 142 11.41 -13.98 15.98
CA GLY A 142 11.79 -15.37 15.68
C GLY A 142 10.58 -16.30 15.85
N ASP A 143 9.93 -16.22 17.01
CA ASP A 143 8.85 -17.12 17.41
C ASP A 143 7.53 -16.92 16.63
N LEU A 144 7.26 -15.70 16.13
CA LEU A 144 6.12 -15.37 15.28
C LEU A 144 6.24 -15.92 13.86
N PHE A 145 7.47 -16.15 13.39
CA PHE A 145 7.74 -16.72 12.08
C PHE A 145 7.75 -18.25 12.12
N GLU A 146 8.23 -18.86 13.22
CA GLU A 146 8.15 -20.31 13.44
C GLU A 146 6.70 -20.81 13.55
N VAL A 147 5.81 -20.01 14.16
CA VAL A 147 4.39 -20.29 14.06
C VAL A 147 3.94 -19.87 12.67
N ALA A 148 3.91 -20.83 11.73
CA ALA A 148 3.39 -20.69 10.39
C ALA A 148 1.96 -20.10 10.40
N LEU A 149 1.86 -18.78 10.56
CA LEU A 149 0.60 -18.06 10.58
C LEU A 149 -0.02 -18.31 9.21
N PRO A 150 -1.23 -18.90 9.13
CA PRO A 150 -1.86 -19.19 7.85
C PRO A 150 -1.83 -17.94 6.96
N ALA A 151 -1.53 -18.10 5.68
CA ALA A 151 -1.41 -17.01 4.69
C ALA A 151 -2.56 -15.97 4.75
N GLY A 152 -3.72 -16.37 5.28
CA GLY A 152 -4.86 -15.49 5.57
C GLY A 152 -4.59 -14.33 6.55
N ILE A 153 -3.62 -14.43 7.47
CA ILE A 153 -3.36 -13.40 8.50
C ILE A 153 -2.57 -12.21 7.92
N ALA A 154 -1.60 -12.48 7.06
CA ALA A 154 -0.96 -11.46 6.23
C ALA A 154 -1.98 -10.84 5.26
N ALA A 155 -2.87 -11.66 4.72
CA ALA A 155 -3.91 -11.19 3.81
C ALA A 155 -4.92 -10.24 4.44
N ALA A 156 -5.22 -10.42 5.73
CA ALA A 156 -6.19 -9.58 6.42
C ALA A 156 -5.77 -8.11 6.49
N GLY A 157 -4.48 -7.81 6.70
CA GLY A 157 -3.99 -6.43 6.73
C GLY A 157 -4.18 -5.72 5.38
N SER A 158 -3.74 -6.38 4.31
CA SER A 158 -3.89 -5.87 2.94
C SER A 158 -5.36 -5.69 2.52
N ALA A 159 -6.24 -6.63 2.87
CA ALA A 159 -7.67 -6.52 2.59
C ALA A 159 -8.31 -5.35 3.35
N MET A 160 -7.93 -5.14 4.62
CA MET A 160 -8.41 -4.01 5.41
C MET A 160 -7.99 -2.67 4.80
N LEU A 161 -6.72 -2.54 4.38
CA LEU A 161 -6.23 -1.33 3.72
C LEU A 161 -6.96 -1.07 2.40
N ALA A 162 -7.20 -2.11 1.60
CA ALA A 162 -7.93 -1.99 0.34
C ALA A 162 -9.36 -1.45 0.56
N VAL A 163 -10.10 -1.99 1.54
CA VAL A 163 -11.44 -1.50 1.88
C VAL A 163 -11.39 -0.10 2.50
N LEU A 164 -10.38 0.21 3.31
CA LEU A 164 -10.19 1.54 3.88
C LEU A 164 -9.99 2.59 2.80
N TYR A 165 -9.14 2.31 1.80
CA TYR A 165 -8.90 3.21 0.67
C TYR A 165 -10.18 3.47 -0.12
N TRP A 166 -10.92 2.40 -0.43
CA TRP A 166 -12.22 2.51 -1.05
C TRP A 166 -13.20 3.34 -0.20
N GLY A 167 -13.28 3.07 1.12
CA GLY A 167 -14.21 3.70 2.06
C GLY A 167 -13.93 5.20 2.27
N VAL A 168 -12.66 5.58 2.41
CA VAL A 168 -12.22 6.99 2.48
C VAL A 168 -12.58 7.72 1.19
N ASN A 169 -12.44 7.07 0.04
CA ASN A 169 -12.86 7.67 -1.22
C ASN A 169 -14.39 7.75 -1.35
N ALA A 170 -15.14 6.73 -0.94
CA ALA A 170 -16.61 6.71 -0.95
C ALA A 170 -17.19 7.79 -0.04
N TYR A 171 -16.55 8.04 1.12
CA TYR A 171 -16.91 9.11 2.05
C TYR A 171 -16.94 10.51 1.40
N SER A 172 -16.07 10.76 0.43
CA SER A 172 -16.03 12.05 -0.30
C SER A 172 -17.34 12.32 -1.07
N ALA A 173 -18.02 11.27 -1.52
CA ALA A 173 -19.27 11.34 -2.27
C ALA A 173 -20.54 11.35 -1.39
N VAL A 174 -20.38 11.21 -0.06
CA VAL A 174 -21.51 11.30 0.88
C VAL A 174 -21.94 12.77 1.05
N PRO A 175 -23.24 13.11 0.83
CA PRO A 175 -23.77 14.45 1.05
C PRO A 175 -23.56 14.94 2.49
N LYS A 176 -23.43 16.26 2.69
CA LYS A 176 -23.32 16.84 4.04
C LYS A 176 -24.61 16.52 4.83
N GLY A 177 -24.46 16.11 6.09
CA GLY A 177 -25.59 15.79 6.97
C GLY A 177 -25.21 14.81 8.08
N ARG A 178 -26.23 14.27 8.77
CA ARG A 178 -26.06 13.30 9.86
C ARG A 178 -25.31 12.04 9.40
N ASN A 179 -25.66 11.50 8.24
CA ASN A 179 -25.03 10.31 7.66
C ASN A 179 -23.52 10.50 7.43
N LYS A 180 -23.09 11.68 6.96
CA LYS A 180 -21.68 12.00 6.81
C LYS A 180 -20.93 12.02 8.15
N LYS A 181 -21.54 12.55 9.21
CA LYS A 181 -20.93 12.51 10.55
C LYS A 181 -20.80 11.07 11.05
N ILE A 182 -21.84 10.25 10.87
CA ILE A 182 -21.85 8.84 11.28
C ILE A 182 -20.76 8.05 10.54
N ILE A 183 -20.71 8.13 9.22
CA ILE A 183 -19.70 7.41 8.41
C ILE A 183 -18.29 7.91 8.74
N GLY A 184 -18.13 9.22 8.99
CA GLY A 184 -16.85 9.77 9.43
C GLY A 184 -16.36 9.16 10.75
N ARG A 185 -17.26 8.96 11.73
CA ARG A 185 -16.93 8.28 12.99
C ARG A 185 -16.62 6.80 12.79
N ILE A 186 -17.37 6.10 11.93
CA ILE A 186 -17.10 4.70 11.59
C ILE A 186 -15.70 4.56 10.97
N LEU A 187 -15.36 5.40 9.99
CA LEU A 187 -14.02 5.38 9.37
C LEU A 187 -12.91 5.72 10.35
N ALA A 188 -13.13 6.69 11.26
CA ALA A 188 -12.16 7.00 12.30
C ALA A 188 -11.92 5.82 13.25
N GLY A 189 -12.98 5.12 13.66
CA GLY A 189 -12.88 3.88 14.44
C GLY A 189 -12.14 2.79 13.67
N TYR A 190 -12.45 2.61 12.39
CA TYR A 190 -11.78 1.62 11.52
C TYR A 190 -10.29 1.91 11.37
N ILE A 191 -9.90 3.17 11.14
CA ILE A 191 -8.50 3.61 11.08
C ILE A 191 -7.79 3.30 12.40
N SER A 192 -8.43 3.61 13.53
CA SER A 192 -7.85 3.38 14.87
C SER A 192 -7.63 1.90 15.14
N ILE A 193 -8.55 1.03 14.73
CA ILE A 193 -8.39 -0.41 14.89
C ILE A 193 -7.32 -0.94 13.92
N SER A 194 -7.32 -0.50 12.66
CA SER A 194 -6.27 -0.87 11.70
C SER A 194 -4.88 -0.50 12.20
N PHE A 195 -4.78 0.66 12.85
CA PHE A 195 -3.57 1.11 13.53
C PHE A 195 -3.14 0.17 14.65
N ALA A 196 -4.06 -0.18 15.55
CA ALA A 196 -3.80 -1.10 16.65
C ALA A 196 -3.38 -2.50 16.14
N ILE A 197 -4.03 -3.00 15.09
CA ILE A 197 -3.68 -4.29 14.46
C ILE A 197 -2.26 -4.25 13.89
N ALA A 198 -1.93 -3.22 13.10
CA ALA A 198 -0.59 -3.09 12.51
C ALA A 198 0.50 -2.94 13.59
N PHE A 199 0.17 -2.28 14.71
CA PHE A 199 1.03 -2.14 15.87
C PHE A 199 1.26 -3.48 16.59
N ILE A 200 0.21 -4.27 16.85
CA ILE A 200 0.32 -5.62 17.44
C ILE A 200 1.18 -6.54 16.54
N LYS A 201 1.07 -6.40 15.22
CA LYS A 201 1.89 -7.15 14.25
C LYS A 201 3.33 -6.64 14.14
N PHE A 202 3.67 -5.53 14.79
CA PHE A 202 4.92 -4.79 14.57
C PHE A 202 5.21 -4.50 13.08
N SER A 203 4.16 -4.32 12.28
CA SER A 203 4.25 -4.16 10.83
C SER A 203 4.32 -2.68 10.47
N ARG A 204 5.56 -2.16 10.38
CA ARG A 204 5.79 -0.77 9.95
C ARG A 204 5.28 -0.51 8.54
N ASN A 205 5.40 -1.50 7.65
CA ASN A 205 4.92 -1.39 6.26
C ASN A 205 3.41 -1.16 6.21
N ASP A 206 2.63 -1.85 7.05
CA ASP A 206 1.17 -1.65 7.10
C ASP A 206 0.81 -0.25 7.60
N LEU A 207 1.52 0.26 8.62
CA LEU A 207 1.31 1.62 9.13
C LEU A 207 1.67 2.69 8.10
N MET A 208 2.82 2.55 7.45
CA MET A 208 3.28 3.48 6.42
C MET A 208 2.34 3.47 5.21
N SER A 209 1.94 2.29 4.75
CA SER A 209 0.95 2.13 3.68
C SER A 209 -0.37 2.79 4.06
N LEU A 210 -0.89 2.53 5.27
CA LEU A 210 -2.12 3.16 5.78
C LEU A 210 -2.07 4.69 5.71
N ILE A 211 -1.00 5.29 6.24
CA ILE A 211 -0.86 6.75 6.30
C ILE A 211 -0.74 7.34 4.90
N LEU A 212 0.18 6.80 4.09
CA LEU A 212 0.43 7.30 2.73
C LEU A 212 -0.76 7.07 1.80
N GLY A 213 -1.47 5.95 1.96
CA GLY A 213 -2.65 5.63 1.17
C GLY A 213 -3.81 6.58 1.43
N ILE A 214 -4.12 6.82 2.71
CA ILE A 214 -5.14 7.81 3.11
C ILE A 214 -4.75 9.21 2.62
N MET A 215 -3.49 9.61 2.83
CA MET A 215 -2.97 10.91 2.38
C MET A 215 -3.15 11.09 0.87
N THR A 216 -2.74 10.10 0.07
CA THR A 216 -2.85 10.11 -1.39
C THR A 216 -4.30 10.31 -1.85
N ILE A 217 -5.24 9.59 -1.24
CA ILE A 217 -6.67 9.71 -1.56
C ILE A 217 -7.24 11.07 -1.14
N ARG A 218 -6.82 11.59 0.02
CA ARG A 218 -7.28 12.90 0.50
C ARG A 218 -6.81 14.04 -0.40
N ILE A 219 -5.53 14.05 -0.76
CA ILE A 219 -4.96 15.02 -1.71
C ILE A 219 -5.70 14.93 -3.05
N ALA A 220 -5.88 13.72 -3.58
CA ALA A 220 -6.62 13.50 -4.82
C ALA A 220 -8.06 14.04 -4.74
N ASN A 221 -8.76 13.82 -3.63
CA ASN A 221 -10.10 14.37 -3.41
C ASN A 221 -10.10 15.89 -3.27
N GLY A 222 -9.07 16.48 -2.67
CA GLY A 222 -8.80 17.92 -2.65
C GLY A 222 -8.69 18.47 -4.07
N ILE A 223 -7.83 17.87 -4.90
CA ILE A 223 -7.63 18.24 -6.31
C ILE A 223 -8.95 18.12 -7.10
N ARG A 224 -9.64 16.97 -7.01
CA ARG A 224 -10.93 16.75 -7.68
C ARG A 224 -11.98 17.78 -7.29
N SER A 225 -12.02 18.17 -6.02
CA SER A 225 -12.98 19.17 -5.52
C SER A 225 -12.59 20.61 -5.83
N GLY A 226 -11.42 20.85 -6.42
CA GLY A 226 -10.87 22.19 -6.66
C GLY A 226 -10.47 22.89 -5.36
N ARG A 227 -10.17 22.13 -4.31
CA ARG A 227 -9.75 22.62 -2.99
C ARG A 227 -8.30 22.23 -2.74
N THR A 228 -7.37 22.90 -3.42
CA THR A 228 -5.94 22.78 -3.17
C THR A 228 -5.49 23.87 -2.20
N ASP A 229 -5.87 23.69 -0.93
CA ASP A 229 -5.55 24.62 0.16
C ASP A 229 -4.24 24.21 0.86
N ILE A 230 -3.61 25.14 1.56
CA ILE A 230 -2.43 24.92 2.43
C ILE A 230 -2.66 23.81 3.46
N ARG A 231 -3.93 23.50 3.76
CA ARG A 231 -4.35 22.39 4.62
C ARG A 231 -3.88 21.03 4.10
N GLU A 232 -3.87 20.81 2.79
CA GLU A 232 -3.41 19.54 2.21
C GLU A 232 -1.87 19.43 2.26
N VAL A 233 -1.15 20.54 2.10
CA VAL A 233 0.31 20.59 2.32
C VAL A 233 0.65 20.31 3.80
N LYS A 234 -0.09 20.92 4.73
CA LYS A 234 0.04 20.63 6.16
C LYS A 234 -0.29 19.16 6.48
N LEU A 235 -1.20 18.54 5.75
CA LEU A 235 -1.52 17.12 5.90
C LEU A 235 -0.34 16.23 5.50
N VAL A 236 0.34 16.53 4.39
CA VAL A 236 1.57 15.82 3.98
C VAL A 236 2.64 15.93 5.05
N ALA A 237 2.92 17.13 5.53
CA ALA A 237 3.93 17.34 6.58
C ALA A 237 3.57 16.58 7.88
N LYS A 238 2.30 16.62 8.30
CA LYS A 238 1.82 15.85 9.45
C LYS A 238 1.95 14.34 9.24
N ALA A 239 1.61 13.84 8.06
CA ALA A 239 1.72 12.41 7.74
C ALA A 239 3.17 11.93 7.83
N LEU A 240 4.11 12.69 7.25
CA LEU A 240 5.55 12.40 7.35
C LEU A 240 6.03 12.44 8.80
N ALA A 241 5.67 13.48 9.56
CA ALA A 241 6.03 13.58 10.98
C ALA A 241 5.46 12.42 11.81
N THR A 242 4.21 12.01 11.54
CA THR A 242 3.60 10.84 12.17
C THR A 242 4.35 9.56 11.79
N MET A 243 4.73 9.35 10.53
CA MET A 243 5.49 8.17 10.12
C MET A 243 6.84 8.07 10.87
N VAL A 244 7.56 9.20 10.97
CA VAL A 244 8.82 9.25 11.74
C VAL A 244 8.57 8.95 13.22
N ALA A 245 7.57 9.61 13.83
CA ALA A 245 7.24 9.38 15.24
C ALA A 245 6.87 7.91 15.52
N LEU A 246 6.14 7.26 14.61
CA LEU A 246 5.76 5.86 14.76
C LEU A 246 6.91 4.90 14.53
N PHE A 247 7.81 5.22 13.60
CA PHE A 247 9.04 4.47 13.42
C PHE A 247 9.86 4.50 14.71
N LEU A 248 10.10 5.69 15.26
CA LEU A 248 10.84 5.87 16.53
C LEU A 248 10.15 5.16 17.69
N MET A 249 8.82 5.30 17.82
CA MET A 249 8.05 4.64 18.87
C MET A 249 8.16 3.11 18.79
N ILE A 250 8.03 2.53 17.60
CA ILE A 250 8.14 1.07 17.40
C ILE A 250 9.57 0.59 17.65
N SER A 251 10.58 1.36 17.25
CA SER A 251 11.97 1.05 17.57
C SER A 251 12.22 1.02 19.08
N LEU A 252 11.80 2.06 19.80
CA LEU A 252 11.94 2.10 21.28
C LEU A 252 11.20 0.95 21.97
N LEU A 253 9.99 0.60 21.49
CA LEU A 253 9.22 -0.53 22.02
C LEU A 253 9.81 -1.90 21.71
N ARG A 254 10.76 -1.99 20.78
CA ARG A 254 11.54 -3.21 20.54
C ARG A 254 12.78 -3.29 21.42
N GLY A 255 12.98 -2.34 22.33
CA GLY A 255 14.11 -2.30 23.24
C GLY A 255 15.36 -1.63 22.66
N THR A 256 15.23 -0.99 21.48
CA THR A 256 16.33 -0.26 20.85
C THR A 256 16.79 0.89 21.73
N SER A 257 18.08 0.93 22.06
CA SER A 257 18.69 2.04 22.80
C SER A 257 18.70 3.34 21.97
N SER A 258 18.88 4.51 22.60
CA SER A 258 18.98 5.78 21.87
C SER A 258 20.09 5.76 20.82
N ASP A 259 21.16 5.03 21.10
CA ASP A 259 22.37 4.96 20.29
C ASP A 259 22.17 4.05 19.07
N GLU A 260 21.30 3.04 19.18
CA GLU A 260 20.91 2.14 18.10
C GLU A 260 19.82 2.71 17.17
N LEU A 261 19.22 3.86 17.49
CA LEU A 261 18.20 4.47 16.62
C LEU A 261 18.76 4.85 15.25
N LEU A 262 20.00 5.33 15.21
CA LEU A 262 20.68 5.65 13.96
C LEU A 262 20.96 4.38 13.15
N GLY A 263 21.43 3.32 13.81
CA GLY A 263 21.64 2.02 13.20
C GLY A 263 20.35 1.43 12.65
N ASN A 264 19.23 1.55 13.36
CA ASN A 264 17.93 1.14 12.84
C ASN A 264 17.44 2.01 11.67
N PHE A 265 17.70 3.31 11.68
CA PHE A 265 17.36 4.16 10.55
C PHE A 265 18.13 3.70 9.30
N PHE A 266 19.45 3.55 9.38
CA PHE A 266 20.25 3.04 8.25
C PHE A 266 19.86 1.61 7.88
N GLY A 267 19.69 0.75 8.87
CA GLY A 267 19.34 -0.67 8.74
C GLY A 267 18.01 -0.92 8.04
N TYR A 268 17.07 0.03 8.08
CA TYR A 268 15.79 -0.11 7.39
C TYR A 268 15.60 0.85 6.21
N THR A 269 16.62 1.62 5.84
CA THR A 269 16.58 2.52 4.68
C THR A 269 17.78 2.31 3.77
N ILE A 270 18.98 2.70 4.20
CA ILE A 270 20.21 2.70 3.39
C ILE A 270 20.72 1.28 3.13
N SER A 271 20.63 0.42 4.15
CA SER A 271 21.17 -0.94 4.15
C SER A 271 20.64 -1.81 3.00
N GLY A 272 19.40 -1.55 2.54
CA GLY A 272 18.79 -2.27 1.44
C GLY A 272 19.45 -1.99 0.10
N TYR A 273 19.92 -0.75 -0.11
CA TYR A 273 20.72 -0.43 -1.28
C TYR A 273 22.14 -0.99 -1.17
N ASN A 274 22.71 -1.05 0.04
CA ASN A 274 24.00 -1.72 0.27
C ASN A 274 23.94 -3.22 -0.09
N ARG A 275 22.87 -3.89 0.31
CA ARG A 275 22.60 -5.29 -0.06
C ARG A 275 22.37 -5.46 -1.56
N MET A 276 21.66 -4.54 -2.20
CA MET A 276 21.55 -4.53 -3.67
C MET A 276 22.93 -4.47 -4.33
N ALA A 277 23.83 -3.60 -3.84
CA ALA A 277 25.18 -3.50 -4.37
C ALA A 277 25.96 -4.80 -4.18
N ALA A 278 25.91 -5.38 -2.98
CA ALA A 278 26.53 -6.67 -2.68
C ALA A 278 26.03 -7.79 -3.61
N ILE A 279 24.73 -7.83 -3.94
CA ILE A 279 24.13 -8.80 -4.88
C ILE A 279 24.64 -8.59 -6.29
N VAL A 280 24.69 -7.34 -6.76
CA VAL A 280 25.18 -7.01 -8.11
C VAL A 280 26.63 -7.45 -8.28
N HIS A 281 27.41 -7.45 -7.20
CA HIS A 281 28.79 -7.94 -7.14
C HIS A 281 28.93 -9.41 -6.72
N HIS A 282 27.83 -10.16 -6.69
CA HIS A 282 27.79 -11.58 -6.33
C HIS A 282 28.37 -11.91 -4.94
N GLN A 283 28.35 -10.95 -4.00
CA GLN A 283 28.85 -11.14 -2.63
C GLN A 283 27.85 -11.86 -1.73
N ILE A 284 26.55 -11.81 -2.07
CA ILE A 284 25.49 -12.54 -1.36
C ILE A 284 25.04 -13.71 -2.22
N PRO A 285 25.44 -14.96 -1.91
CA PRO A 285 25.03 -16.14 -2.65
C PRO A 285 23.66 -16.62 -2.17
N TYR A 286 22.58 -16.08 -2.75
CA TYR A 286 21.24 -16.62 -2.51
C TYR A 286 21.12 -18.00 -3.16
N LEU A 287 20.68 -18.99 -2.37
CA LEU A 287 20.55 -20.39 -2.81
C LEU A 287 19.55 -20.55 -3.97
N ASP A 288 18.52 -19.70 -4.00
CA ASP A 288 17.41 -19.78 -4.95
C ASP A 288 17.46 -18.71 -6.06
N ALA A 289 18.64 -18.13 -6.30
CA ALA A 289 18.81 -17.12 -7.34
C ALA A 289 18.44 -17.66 -8.74
N GLY A 290 17.62 -16.90 -9.48
CA GLY A 290 17.23 -17.24 -10.85
C GLY A 290 16.00 -18.14 -10.95
N ASN A 291 15.47 -18.66 -9.84
CA ASN A 291 14.28 -19.53 -9.84
C ASN A 291 12.96 -18.74 -9.85
N GLY A 292 13.03 -17.41 -9.73
CA GLY A 292 11.86 -16.53 -9.76
C GLY A 292 11.16 -16.40 -8.41
N ASP A 293 11.73 -16.97 -7.34
CA ASP A 293 11.09 -16.99 -6.03
C ASP A 293 10.97 -15.61 -5.40
N HIS A 294 12.01 -14.78 -5.52
CA HIS A 294 12.02 -13.42 -4.99
C HIS A 294 11.13 -12.47 -5.82
N LEU A 295 11.02 -12.73 -7.12
CA LEU A 295 10.24 -11.94 -8.06
C LEU A 295 8.74 -12.28 -8.01
N PHE A 296 8.39 -13.57 -7.95
CA PHE A 296 7.02 -14.07 -8.04
C PHE A 296 6.57 -14.79 -6.76
N ASN A 297 7.18 -14.48 -5.61
CA ASN A 297 6.87 -15.09 -4.31
C ASN A 297 5.35 -15.19 -4.05
N GLY A 298 4.59 -14.13 -4.36
CA GLY A 298 3.15 -14.11 -4.13
C GLY A 298 2.33 -15.15 -4.91
N ILE A 299 2.89 -15.70 -5.99
CA ILE A 299 2.28 -16.76 -6.80
C ILE A 299 2.93 -18.09 -6.46
N LEU A 300 4.26 -18.15 -6.49
CA LEU A 300 5.04 -19.38 -6.35
C LEU A 300 5.01 -19.95 -4.93
N GLN A 301 4.95 -19.11 -3.90
CA GLN A 301 4.97 -19.52 -2.49
C GLN A 301 3.58 -19.53 -1.84
N ASN A 302 2.53 -19.24 -2.61
CA ASN A 302 1.18 -19.18 -2.05
C ASN A 302 0.59 -20.59 -1.91
N ARG A 303 0.34 -21.04 -0.67
CA ARG A 303 -0.25 -22.37 -0.41
C ARG A 303 -1.60 -22.60 -1.10
N THR A 304 -2.49 -21.61 -1.16
CA THR A 304 -3.80 -21.75 -1.82
C THR A 304 -3.66 -21.93 -3.33
N ILE A 305 -2.77 -21.16 -3.97
CA ILE A 305 -2.47 -21.31 -5.39
C ILE A 305 -1.77 -22.65 -5.64
N ASN A 306 -0.82 -23.04 -4.79
CA ASN A 306 -0.12 -24.32 -4.89
C ASN A 306 -1.04 -25.54 -4.74
N ASN A 307 -2.09 -25.45 -3.93
CA ASN A 307 -3.11 -26.49 -3.84
C ASN A 307 -3.94 -26.64 -5.13
N LEU A 308 -4.05 -25.58 -5.93
CA LEU A 308 -4.75 -25.61 -7.23
C LEU A 308 -3.79 -25.99 -8.37
N PHE A 309 -2.58 -25.46 -8.34
CA PHE A 309 -1.51 -25.67 -9.31
C PHE A 309 -0.19 -25.83 -8.55
N PRO A 310 0.35 -27.06 -8.41
CA PRO A 310 1.48 -27.34 -7.51
C PRO A 310 2.83 -26.82 -8.06
N PHE A 311 2.98 -25.50 -8.20
CA PHE A 311 4.16 -24.83 -8.71
C PHE A 311 5.42 -25.19 -7.91
N GLN A 312 5.34 -25.20 -6.58
CA GLN A 312 6.47 -25.60 -5.72
C GLN A 312 7.00 -26.99 -6.07
N ALA A 313 6.10 -27.97 -6.22
CA ALA A 313 6.50 -29.33 -6.60
C ALA A 313 6.98 -29.42 -8.06
N MET A 314 6.37 -28.67 -8.98
CA MET A 314 6.77 -28.66 -10.40
C MET A 314 8.16 -28.08 -10.62
N TYR A 315 8.53 -27.06 -9.85
CA TYR A 315 9.80 -26.34 -9.98
C TYR A 315 10.81 -26.71 -8.88
N ASN A 316 10.48 -27.69 -8.02
CA ASN A 316 11.29 -28.10 -6.88
C ASN A 316 11.74 -26.92 -6.00
N LEU A 317 10.82 -25.99 -5.73
CA LEU A 317 11.08 -24.80 -4.95
C LEU A 317 11.04 -25.13 -3.45
N PRO A 318 11.94 -24.56 -2.64
CA PRO A 318 11.87 -24.65 -1.18
C PRO A 318 10.63 -23.96 -0.60
N ASP A 319 10.29 -24.27 0.66
CA ASP A 319 9.22 -23.57 1.37
C ASP A 319 9.64 -22.12 1.62
N GLN A 320 8.65 -21.22 1.67
CA GLN A 320 8.85 -19.80 1.90
C GLN A 320 9.67 -19.51 3.17
N LEU A 321 9.47 -20.30 4.24
CA LEU A 321 10.22 -20.12 5.47
C LEU A 321 11.71 -20.45 5.27
N ASP A 322 12.02 -21.49 4.49
CA ASP A 322 13.39 -21.90 4.21
C ASP A 322 14.11 -20.84 3.37
N VAL A 323 13.45 -20.32 2.32
CA VAL A 323 13.99 -19.20 1.52
C VAL A 323 14.31 -18.02 2.43
N TRP A 324 13.34 -17.60 3.24
CA TRP A 324 13.48 -16.46 4.13
C TRP A 324 14.60 -16.64 5.16
N LEU A 325 14.73 -17.82 5.77
CA LEU A 325 15.83 -18.12 6.71
C LEU A 325 17.19 -18.17 6.00
N SER A 326 17.23 -18.65 4.76
CA SER A 326 18.45 -18.67 3.96
C SER A 326 18.98 -17.26 3.69
N ASP A 327 18.10 -16.27 3.53
CA ASP A 327 18.49 -14.86 3.32
C ASP A 327 19.34 -14.32 4.49
N PHE A 328 18.99 -14.65 5.74
CA PHE A 328 19.77 -14.22 6.91
C PHE A 328 21.19 -14.79 6.88
N THR A 329 21.29 -16.06 6.48
CA THR A 329 22.57 -16.77 6.42
C THR A 329 23.43 -16.23 5.27
N ALA A 330 22.83 -15.98 4.11
CA ALA A 330 23.52 -15.42 2.95
C ALA A 330 24.03 -14.01 3.23
N VAL A 331 23.22 -13.16 3.86
CA VAL A 331 23.61 -11.79 4.26
C VAL A 331 24.76 -11.84 5.28
N LEU A 332 24.66 -12.70 6.31
CA LEU A 332 25.73 -12.87 7.28
C LEU A 332 27.04 -13.36 6.63
N GLY A 333 26.94 -14.30 5.69
CA GLY A 333 28.09 -14.82 4.95
C GLY A 333 28.84 -13.76 4.14
N ALA A 334 28.17 -12.69 3.73
CA ALA A 334 28.76 -11.54 3.05
C ALA A 334 29.39 -10.49 4.02
N GLY A 335 29.44 -10.80 5.32
CA GLY A 335 29.91 -9.90 6.37
C GLY A 335 28.92 -8.78 6.73
N LEU A 336 27.67 -8.88 6.27
CA LEU A 336 26.62 -7.89 6.54
C LEU A 336 25.79 -8.28 7.78
N MET A 337 25.15 -7.31 8.42
CA MET A 337 24.28 -7.56 9.57
C MET A 337 23.05 -8.37 9.16
N SER A 338 22.91 -9.58 9.71
CA SER A 338 21.80 -10.50 9.39
C SER A 338 20.44 -9.98 9.81
N GLN A 339 20.35 -9.12 10.83
CA GLN A 339 19.08 -8.53 11.30
C GLN A 339 18.39 -7.64 10.24
N TYR A 340 19.12 -7.20 9.23
CA TYR A 340 18.59 -6.49 8.07
C TYR A 340 18.81 -7.37 6.84
N THR A 341 17.77 -7.96 6.28
CA THR A 341 17.90 -8.87 5.11
C THR A 341 17.36 -8.30 3.81
N PHE A 342 16.62 -7.18 3.86
CA PHE A 342 16.00 -6.63 2.67
C PHE A 342 17.03 -6.09 1.68
N ALA A 343 16.93 -6.48 0.41
CA ALA A 343 17.90 -6.16 -0.65
C ALA A 343 17.45 -5.04 -1.60
N SER A 344 16.61 -4.10 -1.14
CA SER A 344 15.86 -3.16 -2.00
C SER A 344 14.92 -3.85 -3.00
N CYS A 345 13.98 -3.08 -3.56
CA CYS A 345 13.03 -3.56 -4.55
C CYS A 345 13.74 -4.07 -5.80
N PHE A 346 14.78 -3.37 -6.24
CA PHE A 346 15.53 -3.72 -7.45
C PHE A 346 16.50 -4.87 -7.20
N GLY A 347 17.14 -4.95 -6.03
CA GLY A 347 17.99 -6.09 -5.71
C GLY A 347 17.21 -7.40 -5.66
N PHE A 348 16.02 -7.43 -5.05
CA PHE A 348 15.18 -8.63 -5.08
C PHE A 348 14.77 -9.05 -6.50
N ILE A 349 14.47 -8.10 -7.39
CA ILE A 349 14.20 -8.43 -8.79
C ILE A 349 15.48 -8.92 -9.49
N PHE A 350 16.64 -8.34 -9.16
CA PHE A 350 17.93 -8.69 -9.75
C PHE A 350 18.41 -10.09 -9.37
N ILE A 351 18.10 -10.57 -8.16
CA ILE A 351 18.39 -11.95 -7.74
C ILE A 351 17.84 -12.95 -8.78
N ASP A 352 16.65 -12.70 -9.33
CA ASP A 352 16.01 -13.61 -10.28
C ASP A 352 16.19 -13.22 -11.75
N ALA A 353 16.14 -11.93 -12.07
CA ALA A 353 16.16 -11.45 -13.44
C ALA A 353 17.54 -10.97 -13.91
N GLY A 354 18.50 -10.80 -13.00
CA GLY A 354 19.80 -10.18 -13.29
C GLY A 354 19.65 -8.85 -14.03
N TRP A 355 20.41 -8.64 -15.09
CA TRP A 355 20.36 -7.43 -15.90
C TRP A 355 19.07 -7.25 -16.73
N TRP A 356 18.13 -8.22 -16.71
CA TRP A 356 16.77 -8.02 -17.22
C TRP A 356 15.86 -7.26 -16.25
N THR A 357 16.32 -6.94 -15.04
CA THR A 357 15.60 -6.15 -14.04
C THR A 357 14.95 -4.87 -14.61
N PRO A 358 15.62 -4.04 -15.44
CA PRO A 358 14.98 -2.86 -16.02
C PRO A 358 13.77 -3.19 -16.90
N ALA A 359 13.78 -4.33 -17.61
CA ALA A 359 12.65 -4.76 -18.42
C ALA A 359 11.46 -5.17 -17.54
N VAL A 360 11.69 -5.89 -16.44
CA VAL A 360 10.65 -6.22 -15.45
C VAL A 360 10.06 -4.94 -14.85
N VAL A 361 10.93 -4.01 -14.44
CA VAL A 361 10.54 -2.73 -13.84
C VAL A 361 9.79 -1.83 -14.84
N PHE A 362 10.09 -1.90 -16.14
CA PHE A 362 9.32 -1.24 -17.18
C PHE A 362 7.85 -1.70 -17.16
N PHE A 363 7.58 -3.00 -17.08
CA PHE A 363 6.21 -3.51 -17.00
C PHE A 363 5.51 -3.12 -15.70
N CYS A 364 6.23 -3.08 -14.57
CA CYS A 364 5.73 -2.48 -13.33
C CYS A 364 5.34 -1.00 -13.53
N GLY A 365 6.12 -0.26 -14.31
CA GLY A 365 5.83 1.12 -14.72
C GLY A 365 4.55 1.22 -15.54
N VAL A 366 4.37 0.36 -16.54
CA VAL A 366 3.13 0.31 -17.35
C VAL A 366 1.90 0.05 -16.48
N PHE A 367 1.98 -0.93 -15.58
CA PHE A 367 0.91 -1.24 -14.63
C PHE A 367 0.61 -0.04 -13.71
N SER A 368 1.65 0.58 -13.16
CA SER A 368 1.55 1.77 -12.30
C SER A 368 0.92 2.95 -13.02
N GLY A 369 1.30 3.22 -14.27
CA GLY A 369 0.71 4.25 -15.11
C GLY A 369 -0.76 3.97 -15.43
N HIS A 370 -1.12 2.70 -15.67
CA HIS A 370 -2.52 2.31 -15.86
C HIS A 370 -3.35 2.56 -14.60
N MET A 371 -2.87 2.14 -13.43
CA MET A 371 -3.53 2.38 -12.14
C MET A 371 -3.64 3.86 -11.80
N TRP A 372 -2.59 4.64 -12.06
CA TRP A 372 -2.59 6.10 -11.91
C TRP A 372 -3.65 6.77 -12.77
N LYS A 373 -3.77 6.38 -14.04
CA LYS A 373 -4.82 6.87 -14.94
C LYS A 373 -6.21 6.55 -14.38
N ARG A 374 -6.44 5.31 -13.93
CA ARG A 374 -7.71 4.88 -13.32
C ARG A 374 -7.99 5.64 -12.02
N PHE A 375 -6.95 5.96 -11.26
CA PHE A 375 -7.02 6.76 -10.04
C PHE A 375 -7.43 8.21 -10.33
N LYS A 376 -6.83 8.86 -11.33
CA LYS A 376 -7.25 10.20 -11.80
C LYS A 376 -8.71 10.21 -12.25
N GLN A 377 -9.15 9.17 -12.96
CA GLN A 377 -10.54 8.95 -13.36
C GLN A 377 -11.48 8.54 -12.21
N ASN A 378 -10.93 8.39 -10.99
CA ASN A 378 -11.66 7.99 -9.80
C ASN A 378 -12.44 6.67 -9.98
N LYS A 379 -11.86 5.71 -10.70
CA LYS A 379 -12.37 4.34 -10.83
C LYS A 379 -11.98 3.53 -9.60
N GLY A 380 -12.88 2.64 -9.15
CA GLY A 380 -12.68 1.85 -7.92
C GLY A 380 -11.33 1.13 -7.85
N ILE A 381 -10.93 0.45 -8.94
CA ILE A 381 -9.63 -0.22 -9.02
C ILE A 381 -8.43 0.71 -8.86
N GLY A 382 -8.46 1.88 -9.49
CA GLY A 382 -7.40 2.86 -9.34
C GLY A 382 -7.35 3.40 -7.92
N VAL A 383 -8.51 3.71 -7.32
CA VAL A 383 -8.63 4.21 -5.93
C VAL A 383 -8.07 3.25 -4.90
N VAL A 384 -8.24 1.94 -5.11
CA VAL A 384 -7.79 0.91 -4.16
C VAL A 384 -6.33 0.54 -4.40
N VAL A 385 -5.93 0.29 -5.64
CA VAL A 385 -4.61 -0.28 -5.94
C VAL A 385 -3.53 0.81 -6.01
N TYR A 386 -3.82 1.97 -6.61
CA TYR A 386 -2.81 3.02 -6.82
C TYR A 386 -2.13 3.53 -5.54
N PRO A 387 -2.84 3.80 -4.41
CA PRO A 387 -2.18 4.30 -3.22
C PRO A 387 -1.17 3.30 -2.63
N MET A 388 -1.40 2.00 -2.81
CA MET A 388 -0.42 0.98 -2.44
C MET A 388 0.78 0.99 -3.39
N ILE A 389 0.56 1.11 -4.70
CA ILE A 389 1.65 1.29 -5.69
C ILE A 389 2.50 2.52 -5.35
N PHE A 390 1.86 3.63 -5.01
CA PHE A 390 2.55 4.86 -4.61
C PHE A 390 3.44 4.64 -3.38
N PHE A 391 2.93 3.91 -2.36
CA PHE A 391 3.72 3.47 -1.22
C PHE A 391 4.90 2.59 -1.66
N THR A 392 4.70 1.61 -2.56
CA THR A 392 5.79 0.76 -3.03
C THR A 392 6.90 1.54 -3.72
N ILE A 393 6.55 2.53 -4.55
CA ILE A 393 7.54 3.36 -5.23
C ILE A 393 8.38 4.11 -4.20
N LEU A 394 7.75 4.75 -3.20
CA LEU A 394 8.44 5.45 -2.11
C LEU A 394 9.36 4.54 -1.29
N MET A 395 9.06 3.24 -1.26
CA MET A 395 9.77 2.22 -0.49
C MET A 395 10.68 1.36 -1.36
N TRP A 396 11.23 1.89 -2.47
CA TRP A 396 12.17 1.12 -3.30
C TRP A 396 13.42 0.63 -2.57
N PHE A 397 13.76 1.21 -1.42
CA PHE A 397 14.80 0.68 -0.52
C PHE A 397 14.40 -0.58 0.25
N GLY A 398 13.11 -0.91 0.32
CA GLY A 398 12.55 -2.08 0.99
C GLY A 398 12.31 -3.26 0.05
N THR A 399 11.23 -4.02 0.25
CA THR A 399 10.88 -5.15 -0.63
C THR A 399 9.97 -4.74 -1.80
N ASN A 400 10.00 -5.49 -2.90
CA ASN A 400 9.09 -5.29 -4.02
C ASN A 400 7.67 -5.74 -3.66
N THR A 401 6.81 -4.80 -3.26
CA THR A 401 5.41 -5.12 -2.97
C THR A 401 4.51 -5.16 -4.21
N LEU A 402 4.95 -4.67 -5.37
CA LEU A 402 4.13 -4.63 -6.61
C LEU A 402 3.83 -6.03 -7.16
N ILE A 403 4.75 -6.98 -7.00
CA ILE A 403 4.60 -8.37 -7.45
C ILE A 403 4.48 -9.32 -6.24
N SER A 404 4.05 -8.77 -5.10
CA SER A 404 3.84 -9.55 -3.88
C SER A 404 2.39 -10.05 -3.74
N MET A 405 2.19 -10.99 -2.82
CA MET A 405 0.87 -11.45 -2.40
C MET A 405 -0.04 -10.30 -1.99
N ASN A 406 0.50 -9.23 -1.40
CA ASN A 406 -0.28 -8.04 -1.03
C ASN A 406 -0.96 -7.41 -2.25
N THR A 407 -0.28 -7.31 -3.39
CA THR A 407 -0.89 -6.78 -4.62
C THR A 407 -2.04 -7.66 -5.10
N ILE A 408 -1.86 -8.98 -5.06
CA ILE A 408 -2.90 -9.94 -5.42
C ILE A 408 -4.13 -9.75 -4.52
N ILE A 409 -3.93 -9.64 -3.20
CA ILE A 409 -5.02 -9.40 -2.25
C ILE A 409 -5.73 -8.06 -2.51
N PHE A 410 -4.98 -7.00 -2.82
CA PHE A 410 -5.56 -5.71 -3.19
C PHE A 410 -6.44 -5.82 -4.45
N ILE A 411 -5.99 -6.56 -5.47
CA ILE A 411 -6.75 -6.79 -6.71
C ILE A 411 -8.02 -7.63 -6.42
N LEU A 412 -7.89 -8.73 -5.68
CA LEU A 412 -9.03 -9.58 -5.31
C LEU A 412 -10.05 -8.83 -4.45
N THR A 413 -9.59 -8.08 -3.45
CA THR A 413 -10.46 -7.26 -2.59
C THR A 413 -11.16 -6.18 -3.42
N THR A 414 -10.46 -5.58 -4.39
CA THR A 414 -11.07 -4.63 -5.33
C THR A 414 -12.16 -5.30 -6.16
N ALA A 415 -11.91 -6.49 -6.72
CA ALA A 415 -12.89 -7.22 -7.51
C ALA A 415 -14.15 -7.51 -6.68
N ALA A 416 -13.98 -7.96 -5.44
CA ALA A 416 -15.08 -8.18 -4.49
C ALA A 416 -15.85 -6.88 -4.19
N LEU A 417 -15.15 -5.76 -3.97
CA LEU A 417 -15.78 -4.45 -3.76
C LEU A 417 -16.57 -3.98 -4.99
N LEU A 418 -16.05 -4.18 -6.20
CA LEU A 418 -16.75 -3.80 -7.44
C LEU A 418 -18.00 -4.66 -7.65
N ALA A 419 -17.92 -5.97 -7.38
CA ALA A 419 -19.07 -6.86 -7.40
C ALA A 419 -20.13 -6.42 -6.38
N TYR A 420 -19.71 -6.10 -5.15
CA TYR A 420 -20.56 -5.56 -4.10
C TYR A 420 -21.21 -4.24 -4.52
N GLU A 421 -20.45 -3.27 -5.07
CA GLU A 421 -21.00 -1.98 -5.51
C GLU A 421 -22.11 -2.17 -6.56
N ASN A 422 -21.92 -3.11 -7.50
CA ASN A 422 -22.87 -3.39 -8.56
C ASN A 422 -24.13 -4.08 -8.02
N LEU A 423 -23.96 -5.10 -7.18
CA LEU A 423 -25.08 -5.80 -6.54
C LEU A 423 -25.91 -4.84 -5.67
N PHE A 424 -25.26 -3.99 -4.88
CA PHE A 424 -25.96 -3.04 -4.02
C PHE A 424 -26.78 -2.02 -4.83
N LYS A 425 -26.25 -1.54 -5.96
CA LYS A 425 -26.98 -0.65 -6.87
C LYS A 425 -28.22 -1.34 -7.46
N LEU A 426 -28.09 -2.59 -7.89
CA LEU A 426 -29.21 -3.36 -8.43
C LEU A 426 -30.33 -3.56 -7.38
N LEU A 427 -29.96 -3.92 -6.15
CA LEU A 427 -30.92 -4.08 -5.05
C LEU A 427 -31.59 -2.75 -4.66
N ALA A 428 -30.84 -1.64 -4.66
CA ALA A 428 -31.39 -0.31 -4.40
C ALA A 428 -32.37 0.14 -5.49
N LEU A 429 -32.09 -0.19 -6.76
CA LEU A 429 -33.00 0.07 -7.87
C LEU A 429 -34.28 -0.76 -7.75
N ALA A 430 -34.17 -2.06 -7.50
CA ALA A 430 -35.31 -2.95 -7.31
C ALA A 430 -36.25 -2.47 -6.19
N THR A 431 -35.69 -2.10 -5.03
CA THR A 431 -36.48 -1.59 -3.90
C THR A 431 -37.11 -0.22 -4.16
N SER A 432 -36.46 0.65 -4.93
CA SER A 432 -37.03 1.94 -5.33
C SER A 432 -38.16 1.79 -6.36
N GLY A 433 -38.05 0.84 -7.29
CA GLY A 433 -39.10 0.52 -8.26
C GLY A 433 -40.37 0.00 -7.60
N ILE A 434 -40.24 -0.84 -6.57
CA ILE A 434 -41.38 -1.34 -5.78
C ILE A 434 -42.09 -0.20 -5.04
N ARG A 435 -41.35 0.78 -4.49
CA ARG A 435 -41.95 1.96 -3.81
C ARG A 435 -42.67 2.91 -4.76
N ASN A 436 -42.26 2.99 -6.02
CA ASN A 436 -42.97 3.80 -7.02
C ASN A 436 -44.15 3.02 -7.65
N ALA A 437 -44.19 1.69 -7.50
CA ALA A 437 -45.26 0.83 -7.98
C ALA A 437 -46.38 0.61 -6.94
N THR A 438 -46.25 1.14 -5.72
CA THR A 438 -47.38 1.14 -4.77
C THR A 438 -48.50 2.07 -5.26
N PRO A 439 -49.77 1.62 -5.25
CA PRO A 439 -50.85 2.24 -6.00
C PRO A 439 -51.41 3.48 -5.27
N HIS A 440 -50.74 4.62 -5.39
CA HIS A 440 -51.41 5.91 -5.16
C HIS A 440 -52.34 6.33 -6.31
N GLY A 441 -52.55 5.45 -7.30
CA GLY A 441 -53.47 5.66 -8.42
C GLY A 441 -54.90 5.16 -8.23
N ILE A 442 -55.27 4.53 -7.10
CA ILE A 442 -56.64 3.98 -6.90
C ILE A 442 -57.55 4.93 -6.08
N ALA A 443 -57.02 5.99 -5.48
CA ALA A 443 -57.81 6.87 -4.61
C ALA A 443 -58.64 7.96 -5.33
N ASN A 444 -58.61 8.03 -6.68
CA ASN A 444 -59.35 9.04 -7.46
C ASN A 444 -60.15 8.43 -8.63
N LEU A 445 -60.76 7.25 -8.44
CA LEU A 445 -61.85 6.85 -9.32
C LEU A 445 -63.13 7.55 -8.81
N PRO A 446 -63.82 8.36 -9.63
CA PRO A 446 -65.09 8.95 -9.25
C PRO A 446 -66.07 7.83 -8.91
N LEU A 447 -66.71 7.94 -7.75
CA LEU A 447 -67.79 7.03 -7.38
C LEU A 447 -68.88 7.08 -8.47
N PRO A 448 -69.48 5.93 -8.85
CA PRO A 448 -70.56 5.90 -9.81
C PRO A 448 -71.73 6.78 -9.34
N PRO A 449 -72.45 7.49 -10.24
CA PRO A 449 -73.49 8.44 -9.86
C PRO A 449 -74.75 7.84 -9.21
N ASP A 450 -74.85 6.52 -9.06
CA ASP A 450 -76.13 5.85 -8.77
C ASP A 450 -76.37 5.56 -7.27
N ARG A 451 -75.70 6.28 -6.36
CA ARG A 451 -76.03 6.27 -4.93
C ARG A 451 -75.90 7.67 -4.31
N MET A 452 -76.90 8.51 -4.57
CA MET A 452 -77.38 9.55 -3.67
C MET A 452 -78.87 9.37 -3.45
#